data_AF-A0AAU5GQ21-F1
#
_entry.id   AF-A0AAU5GQ21-F1
#
_cell.length_a   1.000
_cell.length_b   1.000
_cell.length_c   1.000
_cell.angle_alpha   90.00
_cell.angle_beta   90.00
_cell.angle_gamma   90.00
#
_symmetry.space_group_name_H-M   'P 1'
#
loop_
_entity.id
_entity.type
_entity.pdbx_description
1 polymer ?
#
loop_
_entity_poly.entity_id
_entity_poly.type
_entity_poly.pdbx_seq_one_letter_code
_entity_poly.pdbx_strand_id
1 'polypeptide(L)' 'MADELRRRIDVGTYAPGSRFPAVVDLAAEFDVAASTVQKAVASLRAEGRLRTLLGQGSFVADQEK' A
#
# COMPACT_ATOMS: atom_id res chain seq x y z
N MET A 1 -7.54 -7.15 -5.69
CA MET A 1 -6.45 -6.79 -4.76
C MET A 1 -6.12 -5.30 -4.77
N ALA A 2 -5.86 -4.66 -5.92
CA ALA A 2 -5.62 -3.21 -5.95
C ALA A 2 -6.79 -2.42 -5.34
N ASP A 3 -8.02 -2.73 -5.74
CA ASP A 3 -9.24 -2.14 -5.17
C ASP A 3 -9.47 -2.47 -3.69
N GLU A 4 -9.06 -3.64 -3.23
CA GLU A 4 -9.17 -4.06 -1.82
C GLU A 4 -8.21 -3.26 -0.94
N LEU A 5 -6.93 -3.19 -1.33
CA LEU A 5 -5.95 -2.32 -0.67
C LEU A 5 -6.42 -0.87 -0.70
N ARG A 6 -6.91 -0.41 -1.85
CA ARG A 6 -7.44 0.94 -2.03
C ARG A 6 -8.58 1.20 -1.05
N ARG A 7 -9.54 0.27 -0.93
CA ARG A 7 -10.65 0.34 0.02
C ARG A 7 -10.16 0.32 1.46
N ARG A 8 -9.21 -0.53 1.85
CA ARG A 8 -8.67 -0.53 3.22
C ARG A 8 -7.96 0.78 3.57
N ILE A 9 -7.23 1.35 2.63
CA ILE A 9 -6.64 2.69 2.78
C ILE A 9 -7.75 3.75 2.92
N ASP A 10 -8.81 3.66 2.12
CA ASP A 10 -9.94 4.59 2.13
C ASP A 10 -10.78 4.49 3.43
N VAL A 11 -10.98 3.28 3.93
CA VAL A 11 -11.71 2.96 5.15
C VAL A 11 -10.88 3.33 6.41
N GLY A 12 -9.64 3.79 6.24
CA GLY A 12 -8.77 4.20 7.34
C GLY A 12 -8.15 3.02 8.11
N THR A 13 -8.16 1.82 7.54
CA THR A 13 -7.43 0.67 8.11
C THR A 13 -5.93 0.94 8.17
N TYR A 14 -5.41 1.70 7.18
CA TYR A 14 -4.05 2.20 7.19
C TYR A 14 -4.08 3.71 7.26
N ALA A 15 -3.69 4.26 8.40
CA ALA A 15 -3.68 5.70 8.57
C ALA A 15 -2.68 6.34 7.59
N PRO A 16 -3.06 7.46 6.95
CA PRO A 16 -2.14 8.20 6.09
C PRO A 16 -0.90 8.64 6.89
N GLY A 17 0.28 8.49 6.28
CA GLY A 17 1.57 8.69 6.95
C GLY A 17 2.06 7.50 7.78
N SER A 18 1.26 6.44 7.94
CA SER A 18 1.72 5.21 8.60
C SER A 18 2.60 4.36 7.70
N ARG A 19 3.48 3.58 8.34
CA ARG A 19 4.34 2.62 7.66
C ARG A 19 3.48 1.57 6.98
N PHE A 20 3.56 1.53 5.66
CA PHE A 20 2.91 0.51 4.87
C PHE A 20 3.74 -0.78 4.93
N PRO A 21 3.12 -1.95 5.15
CA PRO A 21 3.85 -3.20 5.14
C PRO A 21 4.55 -3.38 3.80
N ALA A 22 5.68 -4.10 3.81
CA ALA A 22 6.35 -4.45 2.58
C ALA A 22 5.42 -5.34 1.73
N VAL A 23 5.63 -5.33 0.41
CA VAL A 23 4.89 -6.18 -0.54
C VAL A 23 4.93 -7.65 -0.10
N VAL A 24 6.04 -8.09 0.50
CA VAL A 24 6.25 -9.45 0.99
C VAL A 24 5.42 -9.77 2.23
N ASP A 25 5.29 -8.83 3.16
CA ASP A 25 4.45 -8.98 4.36
C ASP A 25 2.97 -9.01 3.98
N LEU A 26 2.54 -8.09 3.10
CA LEU A 26 1.19 -8.09 2.56
C LEU A 26 0.88 -9.36 1.77
N ALA A 27 1.83 -9.86 0.99
CA ALA A 27 1.68 -11.12 0.28
C ALA A 27 1.50 -12.31 1.23
N ALA A 28 2.28 -12.35 2.31
CA ALA A 28 2.21 -13.40 3.33
C ALA A 28 0.93 -13.31 4.17
N GLU A 29 0.54 -12.11 4.61
CA GLU A 29 -0.66 -11.89 5.45
C GLU A 29 -1.96 -12.19 4.70
N PHE A 30 -2.00 -11.91 3.40
CA PHE A 30 -3.18 -12.12 2.58
C PHE A 30 -3.13 -13.43 1.76
N ASP A 31 -2.06 -14.22 1.89
CA ASP A 31 -1.80 -15.43 1.09
C ASP A 31 -1.98 -15.18 -0.42
N VAL A 32 -1.41 -14.08 -0.91
CA VAL A 32 -1.51 -13.68 -2.32
C VAL A 32 -0.12 -13.57 -2.94
N ALA A 33 -0.05 -13.77 -4.25
CA ALA A 33 1.20 -13.60 -4.98
C ALA A 33 1.77 -12.19 -4.80
N ALA A 34 3.07 -12.10 -4.47
CA ALA A 34 3.80 -10.83 -4.36
C ALA A 34 3.62 -9.97 -5.61
N SER A 35 3.56 -10.57 -6.81
CA SER A 35 3.30 -9.87 -8.07
C SER A 35 1.96 -9.14 -8.11
N THR A 36 0.93 -9.68 -7.46
CA THR A 36 -0.41 -9.08 -7.37
C THR A 36 -0.40 -7.88 -6.43
N VAL A 37 0.23 -8.02 -5.26
CA VAL A 37 0.42 -6.92 -4.30
C VAL A 37 1.31 -5.84 -4.90
N GLN A 38 2.35 -6.22 -5.62
CA GLN A 38 3.28 -5.30 -6.26
C GLN A 38 2.59 -4.48 -7.36
N LYS A 39 1.71 -5.10 -8.16
CA LYS A 39 0.84 -4.37 -9.11
C LYS A 39 -0.09 -3.39 -8.40
N ALA A 40 -0.74 -3.83 -7.32
CA ALA A 40 -1.60 -2.97 -6.51
C ALA A 40 -0.85 -1.76 -5.94
N VAL A 41 0.31 -2.01 -5.33
CA VAL A 41 1.20 -0.97 -4.78
C VAL A 41 1.71 -0.03 -5.87
N ALA A 42 2.05 -0.55 -7.06
CA ALA A 42 2.47 0.27 -8.18
C ALA A 42 1.36 1.20 -8.68
N SER A 43 0.12 0.71 -8.80
CA SER A 43 -1.04 1.55 -9.12
C SER A 43 -1.27 2.61 -8.05
N LEU A 44 -1.30 2.23 -6.77
CA LEU A 44 -1.49 3.16 -5.66
C LEU A 44 -0.38 4.22 -5.59
N ARG A 45 0.86 3.86 -5.92
CA ARG A 45 1.99 4.79 -6.02
C ARG A 45 1.83 5.74 -7.21
N ALA A 46 1.38 5.26 -8.36
CA ALA A 46 1.10 6.09 -9.54
C ALA A 46 -0.05 7.08 -9.28
N GLU A 47 -1.01 6.69 -8.45
CA GLU A 47 -2.11 7.54 -7.97
C GLU A 47 -1.68 8.52 -6.87
N GLY A 48 -0.44 8.44 -6.39
CA GLY A 48 0.07 9.29 -5.32
C GLY A 48 -0.43 8.91 -3.93
N ARG A 49 -0.99 7.69 -3.75
CA ARG A 49 -1.49 7.15 -2.47
C ARG A 49 -0.43 6.41 -1.65
N LEU A 50 0.74 6.12 -2.22
CA LEU A 50 1.86 5.50 -1.51
C LEU A 50 3.15 6.28 -1.76
N ARG A 51 3.95 6.48 -0.71
CA ARG A 51 5.30 7.05 -0.78
C ARG A 51 6.31 6.00 -0.38
N THR A 52 7.33 5.78 -1.20
CA THR A 52 8.43 4.88 -0.85
C THR A 52 9.59 5.71 -0.31
N LEU A 53 9.99 5.46 0.93
CA LEU A 53 11.19 6.03 1.53
C LEU A 53 12.33 5.03 1.38
N LEU A 54 13.37 5.43 0.64
CA LEU A 54 14.55 4.61 0.41
C LEU A 54 15.21 4.29 1.77
N GLY A 55 15.31 3.00 2.10
CA GLY A 55 15.88 2.53 3.37
C GLY A 55 14.92 2.39 4.55
N GLN A 56 13.69 2.91 4.48
CA GLN A 56 12.70 2.78 5.58
C GLN A 56 11.44 1.98 5.20
N GLY A 57 11.15 1.83 3.91
CA GLY A 57 10.01 1.05 3.40
C GLY A 57 8.97 1.93 2.71
N SER A 58 7.78 1.39 2.50
CA SER A 58 6.66 2.13 1.93
C SER A 58 5.81 2.76 3.04
N PHE A 59 5.21 3.90 2.77
CA PHE A 59 4.32 4.65 3.66
C PHE A 59 3.05 5.00 2.90
N VAL A 60 1.91 5.00 3.60
CA VAL A 60 0.66 5.49 3.00
C VAL A 60 0.78 6.98 2.79
N ALA A 61 0.63 7.43 1.56
CA ALA A 61 0.55 8.84 1.25
C ALA A 61 -0.85 9.32 1.60
N ASP A 62 -0.90 10.35 2.41
CA ASP A 62 -2.13 11.05 2.72
C ASP A 62 -2.78 11.64 1.46
N GLN A 63 -4.11 11.48 1.38
CA GLN A 63 -4.96 12.09 0.36
C GLN A 63 -5.81 13.19 1.03
N GLU A 64 -5.26 14.01 1.92
CA GLU A 64 -5.94 15.24 2.30
C GLU A 64 -5.84 16.23 1.12
N LYS A 65 -7.00 16.45 0.50
CA LYS A 65 -7.32 17.71 -0.13
C LYS A 65 -8.64 18.22 0.42
#